data_AF-A0A0H5RFQ9-F1
#
_entry.id   AF-A0A0H5RFQ9-F1
#
_cell.length_a   1.000
_cell.length_b   1.000
_cell.length_c   1.000
_cell.angle_alpha   90.00
_cell.angle_beta   90.00
_cell.angle_gamma   90.00
#
_symmetry.space_group_name_H-M   'P 1'
#
loop_
_entity.id
_entity.type
_entity.pdbx_description
1 polymer ?
#
loop_
_entity_poly.entity_id
_entity_poly.type
_entity_poly.pdbx_seq_one_letter_code
_entity_poly.pdbx_strand_id
1 'polypeptide(L)'
;LPGTGCDITFEEIAGSLCGYTVEDVRTIFHDQLTALHHRLHISGDELIDQIRSWYGGYSWSDMRKEILCPFAVNTLLTRRQFGPHWSSAIEPLYWISDIMKDVNVSNVFQGKIPLQKGRKLTRWKGAKPVQNIGASVESELRSLLLDMGILTIIDVETDPETLNKMGIVGIPNRDVR
;
A
#
# COMPACT_ATOMS: atom_id res chain seq x y z
N LEU A 1 -28.48 18.67 6.26
CA LEU A 1 -27.98 18.10 4.98
C LEU A 1 -26.88 17.11 5.34
N PRO A 2 -27.09 15.79 5.28
CA PRO A 2 -26.02 14.84 5.57
C PRO A 2 -25.04 14.87 4.40
N GLY A 3 -23.81 15.26 4.68
CA GLY A 3 -22.71 15.27 3.71
C GLY A 3 -22.42 13.85 3.24
N THR A 4 -22.76 13.58 1.98
CA THR A 4 -22.27 12.43 1.22
C THR A 4 -20.81 12.69 0.84
N GLY A 5 -19.91 12.52 1.80
CA GLY A 5 -18.53 12.19 1.45
C GLY A 5 -18.56 10.81 0.81
N CYS A 6 -18.52 10.75 -0.52
CA CYS A 6 -18.40 9.48 -1.23
C CYS A 6 -17.05 8.90 -0.83
N ASP A 7 -17.07 7.75 -0.17
CA ASP A 7 -15.86 6.99 0.13
C ASP A 7 -15.36 6.37 -1.18
N ILE A 8 -14.52 7.12 -1.88
CA ILE A 8 -13.99 6.75 -3.19
C ILE A 8 -12.82 5.78 -3.10
N THR A 9 -12.35 5.38 -1.90
CA THR A 9 -11.13 4.59 -1.68
C THR A 9 -11.04 3.31 -2.53
N PHE A 10 -12.19 2.77 -2.95
CA PHE A 10 -12.30 1.57 -3.79
C PHE A 10 -12.71 1.84 -5.25
N GLU A 11 -12.88 3.11 -5.64
CA GLU A 11 -13.09 3.52 -7.03
C GLU A 11 -11.76 3.64 -7.78
N GLU A 12 -11.78 3.35 -9.08
CA GLU A 12 -10.63 3.43 -9.98
C GLU A 12 -9.91 4.79 -9.92
N ILE A 13 -10.66 5.86 -9.61
CA ILE A 13 -10.18 7.23 -9.49
C ILE A 13 -9.38 7.46 -8.19
N ALA A 14 -9.70 6.79 -7.07
CA ALA A 14 -8.94 6.99 -5.83
C ALA A 14 -7.60 6.23 -5.85
N GLY A 15 -7.54 5.09 -6.54
CA GLY A 15 -6.30 4.35 -6.74
C GLY A 15 -5.22 5.19 -7.45
N SER A 16 -5.62 6.03 -8.40
CA SER A 16 -4.74 7.01 -9.07
C SER A 16 -4.62 8.35 -8.33
N LEU A 17 -5.55 8.69 -7.42
CA LEU A 17 -5.43 9.90 -6.59
C LEU A 17 -4.39 9.73 -5.48
N CYS A 18 -4.16 8.50 -5.01
CA CYS A 18 -3.23 8.19 -3.93
C CYS A 18 -1.85 7.70 -4.42
N GLY A 19 -1.62 7.61 -5.72
CA GLY A 19 -0.36 7.11 -6.28
C GLY A 19 -0.16 7.37 -7.77
N TYR A 20 1.04 7.15 -8.28
CA TYR A 20 1.32 7.30 -9.72
C TYR A 20 1.22 5.96 -10.44
N THR A 21 0.55 5.91 -11.59
CA THR A 21 0.78 4.82 -12.53
C THR A 21 2.17 4.96 -13.18
N VAL A 22 2.68 3.89 -13.79
CA VAL A 22 3.91 3.98 -14.59
C VAL A 22 3.76 4.99 -15.73
N GLU A 23 2.57 5.10 -16.31
CA GLU A 23 2.31 6.07 -17.38
C GLU A 23 2.34 7.51 -16.86
N ASP A 24 1.76 7.76 -15.67
CA ASP A 24 1.88 9.06 -15.01
C ASP A 24 3.35 9.42 -14.78
N VAL A 25 4.17 8.46 -14.34
CA VAL A 25 5.60 8.70 -14.14
C VAL A 25 6.33 9.00 -15.44
N ARG A 26 6.06 8.25 -16.51
CA ARG A 26 6.66 8.46 -17.83
C ARG A 26 6.30 9.83 -18.43
N THR A 27 5.06 10.29 -18.22
CA THR A 27 4.53 11.52 -18.82
C THR A 27 4.83 12.77 -17.99
N ILE A 28 4.54 12.74 -16.68
CA ILE A 28 4.68 13.91 -15.78
C ILE A 28 6.16 14.18 -15.49
N PHE A 29 6.99 13.15 -15.36
CA PHE A 29 8.40 13.27 -14.95
C PHE A 29 9.40 12.96 -16.07
N HIS A 30 8.99 13.10 -17.34
CA HIS A 30 9.80 12.75 -18.51
C HIS A 30 11.23 13.33 -18.45
N ASP A 31 11.36 14.63 -18.17
CA ASP A 31 12.66 15.32 -18.14
C ASP A 31 13.54 14.84 -16.99
N GLN A 32 12.95 14.62 -15.81
CA GLN A 32 13.64 14.14 -14.63
C GLN A 32 14.12 12.69 -14.82
N LEU A 33 13.29 11.84 -15.45
CA LEU A 33 13.66 10.47 -15.81
C LEU A 33 14.81 10.47 -16.82
N THR A 34 14.73 11.33 -17.84
CA THR A 34 15.79 11.50 -18.84
C THR A 34 17.13 11.82 -18.17
N ALA A 35 17.15 12.85 -17.32
CA ALA A 35 18.34 13.22 -16.57
C ALA A 35 18.83 12.11 -15.62
N LEU A 36 17.90 11.32 -15.05
CA LEU A 36 18.23 10.28 -14.09
C LEU A 36 18.85 9.04 -14.76
N HIS A 37 18.28 8.53 -15.85
CA HIS A 37 18.81 7.33 -16.52
C HIS A 37 20.20 7.63 -17.13
N HIS A 38 20.42 8.85 -17.65
CA HIS A 38 21.75 9.28 -18.10
C HIS A 38 22.79 9.28 -16.98
N ARG A 39 22.42 9.81 -15.81
CA ARG A 39 23.32 9.86 -14.64
C ARG A 39 23.60 8.48 -14.05
N LEU A 40 22.62 7.58 -14.07
CA LEU A 40 22.76 6.21 -13.61
C LEU A 40 23.41 5.28 -14.64
N HIS A 41 23.62 5.75 -15.87
CA HIS A 41 24.14 4.96 -16.99
C HIS A 41 23.31 3.69 -17.27
N ILE A 42 21.98 3.80 -17.16
CA ILE A 42 21.03 2.73 -17.47
C ILE A 42 20.05 3.17 -18.56
N SER A 43 19.36 2.19 -19.16
CA SER A 43 18.30 2.48 -20.13
C SER A 43 17.06 3.07 -19.45
N GLY A 44 16.21 3.77 -20.22
CA GLY A 44 14.94 4.30 -19.70
C GLY A 44 14.00 3.20 -19.21
N ASP A 45 13.96 2.04 -19.90
CA ASP A 45 13.13 0.91 -19.47
C ASP A 45 13.68 0.24 -18.22
N GLU A 46 15.00 0.07 -18.11
CA GLU A 46 15.63 -0.41 -16.89
C GLU A 46 15.39 0.52 -15.71
N LEU A 47 15.42 1.84 -15.92
CA LEU A 47 15.06 2.81 -14.87
C LEU A 47 13.62 2.59 -14.37
N ILE A 48 12.67 2.37 -15.28
CA ILE A 48 11.27 2.14 -14.93
C ILE A 48 11.10 0.81 -14.20
N ASP A 49 11.79 -0.24 -14.60
CA ASP A 49 11.78 -1.53 -13.89
C ASP A 49 12.34 -1.40 -12.47
N GLN A 50 13.40 -0.61 -12.29
CA GLN A 50 13.95 -0.32 -10.97
C GLN A 50 12.97 0.49 -10.11
N ILE A 51 12.29 1.49 -10.69
CA ILE A 51 11.26 2.28 -10.01
C ILE A 51 10.09 1.39 -9.57
N ARG A 52 9.60 0.52 -10.44
CA ARG A 52 8.55 -0.47 -10.14
C ARG A 52 8.97 -1.38 -8.99
N SER A 53 10.18 -1.94 -9.08
CA SER A 53 10.69 -2.86 -8.06
C SER A 53 10.94 -2.18 -6.70
N TRP A 54 11.39 -0.92 -6.67
CA TRP A 54 11.61 -0.17 -5.43
C TRP A 54 10.31 0.38 -4.83
N TYR A 55 9.45 0.98 -5.64
CA TYR A 55 8.39 1.88 -5.15
C TYR A 55 7.00 1.54 -5.68
N GLY A 56 6.85 0.42 -6.37
CA GLY A 56 5.56 -0.08 -6.86
C GLY A 56 4.88 -1.06 -5.91
N GLY A 57 3.89 -1.76 -6.46
CA GLY A 57 3.18 -2.82 -5.76
C GLY A 57 2.03 -2.34 -4.88
N TYR A 58 1.69 -1.05 -4.86
CA TYR A 58 0.53 -0.61 -4.07
C TYR A 58 -0.79 -0.93 -4.77
N SER A 59 -1.68 -1.58 -4.04
CA SER A 59 -3.03 -1.94 -4.44
C SER A 59 -3.96 -2.07 -3.24
N TRP A 60 -5.20 -1.64 -3.48
CA TRP A 60 -6.33 -1.62 -2.54
C TRP A 60 -7.49 -2.51 -3.02
N SER A 61 -7.41 -3.01 -4.26
CA SER A 61 -8.52 -3.66 -4.94
C SER A 61 -8.06 -4.87 -5.74
N ASP A 62 -9.01 -5.56 -6.35
CA ASP A 62 -8.78 -6.65 -7.31
C ASP A 62 -8.17 -6.18 -8.63
N MET A 63 -8.18 -4.87 -8.88
CA MET A 63 -7.51 -4.28 -10.02
C MET A 63 -6.01 -4.25 -9.74
N ARG A 64 -5.28 -5.19 -10.36
CA ARG A 64 -3.81 -5.26 -10.36
C ARG A 64 -3.17 -4.11 -11.17
N LYS A 65 -3.60 -2.86 -10.94
CA LYS A 65 -2.87 -1.70 -11.42
C LYS A 65 -1.73 -1.46 -10.45
N GLU A 66 -0.51 -1.48 -10.97
CA GLU A 66 0.67 -1.22 -10.16
C GLU A 66 0.79 0.27 -9.90
N ILE A 67 0.37 0.67 -8.71
CA ILE A 67 0.46 2.05 -8.25
C ILE A 67 1.81 2.24 -7.54
N LEU A 68 2.52 3.27 -7.94
CA LEU A 68 3.79 3.70 -7.38
C LEU A 68 3.55 4.72 -6.26
N CYS A 69 4.30 4.61 -5.16
CA CYS A 69 4.23 5.55 -4.05
C CYS A 69 4.74 6.95 -4.45
N PRO A 70 3.90 8.02 -4.39
CA PRO A 70 4.30 9.36 -4.83
C PRO A 70 5.47 9.93 -4.06
N PHE A 71 5.49 9.74 -2.74
CA PHE A 71 6.55 10.25 -1.89
C PHE A 71 7.91 9.64 -2.27
N ALA A 72 7.93 8.32 -2.49
CA ALA A 72 9.14 7.60 -2.82
C ALA A 72 9.66 7.94 -4.23
N VAL A 73 8.75 8.05 -5.21
CA VAL A 73 9.08 8.51 -6.58
C VAL A 73 9.62 9.94 -6.55
N ASN A 74 8.94 10.87 -5.87
CA ASN A 74 9.39 12.26 -5.80
C ASN A 74 10.76 12.36 -5.13
N THR A 75 10.98 11.60 -4.04
CA THR A 75 12.26 11.55 -3.35
C THR A 75 13.38 10.98 -4.23
N LEU A 76 13.10 9.93 -5.01
CA LEU A 76 14.04 9.42 -6.02
C LEU A 76 14.42 10.52 -7.01
N LEU A 77 13.44 11.24 -7.57
CA LEU A 77 13.70 12.25 -8.60
C LEU A 77 14.43 13.48 -8.04
N THR A 78 14.14 13.87 -6.80
CA THR A 78 14.84 14.98 -6.11
C THR A 78 16.26 14.60 -5.72
N ARG A 79 16.44 13.48 -5.02
CA ARG A 79 17.76 13.03 -4.54
C ARG A 79 18.61 12.42 -5.66
N ARG A 80 17.96 12.00 -6.75
CA ARG A 80 18.55 11.19 -7.81
C ARG A 80 19.27 10.00 -7.17
N GLN A 81 18.59 9.21 -6.37
CA GLN A 81 19.21 8.01 -5.79
C GLN A 81 18.13 7.04 -5.38
N PHE A 82 18.30 5.77 -5.71
CA PHE A 82 17.47 4.72 -5.13
C PHE A 82 17.82 4.53 -3.66
N GLY A 83 16.81 4.27 -2.84
CA GLY A 83 16.99 4.10 -1.41
C GLY A 83 15.67 3.86 -0.71
N PRO A 84 15.71 3.75 0.63
CA PRO A 84 14.55 3.40 1.46
C PRO A 84 13.55 4.57 1.60
N HIS A 85 13.04 5.13 0.49
CA HIS A 85 12.25 6.36 0.54
C HIS A 85 10.81 6.10 0.98
N TRP A 86 10.22 4.97 0.59
CA TRP A 86 8.91 4.58 1.08
C TRP A 86 9.00 4.19 2.55
N SER A 87 9.90 3.28 2.92
CA SER A 87 10.05 2.84 4.31
C SER A 87 10.35 4.02 5.25
N SER A 88 11.22 4.96 4.88
CA SER A 88 11.44 6.19 5.68
C SER A 88 10.19 7.04 5.87
N ALA A 89 9.22 7.01 4.95
CA ALA A 89 7.96 7.75 5.11
C ALA A 89 7.04 7.12 6.16
N ILE A 90 7.12 5.80 6.33
CA ILE A 90 6.30 5.02 7.26
C ILE A 90 7.05 4.61 8.53
N GLU A 91 8.36 4.86 8.62
CA GLU A 91 9.20 4.62 9.79
C GLU A 91 8.62 5.21 11.09
N PRO A 92 8.00 6.41 11.12
CA PRO A 92 7.33 6.91 12.32
C PRO A 92 6.16 6.06 12.81
N LEU A 93 5.72 5.05 12.05
CA LEU A 93 4.66 4.10 12.38
C LEU A 93 5.21 2.72 12.79
N TYR A 94 6.53 2.48 12.67
CA TYR A 94 7.12 1.17 12.95
C TYR A 94 6.99 0.74 14.42
N TRP A 95 6.83 1.69 15.36
CA TRP A 95 6.49 1.36 16.75
C TRP A 95 5.21 0.53 16.86
N ILE A 96 4.27 0.66 15.92
CA ILE A 96 3.06 -0.19 15.86
C ILE A 96 3.45 -1.64 15.60
N SER A 97 4.41 -1.88 14.69
CA SER A 97 4.91 -3.21 14.39
C SER A 97 5.63 -3.84 15.60
N ASP A 98 6.34 -3.04 16.38
CA ASP A 98 7.02 -3.52 17.59
C ASP A 98 6.02 -3.85 18.70
N ILE A 99 5.01 -3.01 18.93
CA ILE A 99 3.90 -3.33 19.83
C ILE A 99 3.18 -4.61 19.38
N MET A 100 2.97 -4.81 18.07
CA MET A 100 2.29 -6.00 17.55
C MET A 100 3.10 -7.29 17.79
N LYS A 101 4.44 -7.24 17.75
CA LYS A 101 5.30 -8.38 18.10
C LYS A 101 5.15 -8.76 19.58
N ASP A 102 5.09 -7.77 20.46
CA ASP A 102 4.97 -7.99 21.92
C ASP A 102 3.61 -8.58 22.32
N VAL A 103 2.56 -8.34 21.53
CA VAL A 103 1.19 -8.79 21.82
C VAL A 103 0.90 -10.22 21.30
N ASN A 104 1.93 -10.94 20.82
CA ASN A 104 1.83 -12.31 20.29
C ASN A 104 0.74 -12.47 19.20
N VAL A 105 0.56 -11.43 18.38
CA VAL A 105 -0.36 -11.48 17.22
C VAL A 105 0.39 -12.16 16.08
N SER A 106 0.31 -13.48 16.01
CA SER A 106 1.00 -14.25 14.98
C SER A 106 0.63 -13.78 13.56
N ASN A 107 1.63 -13.25 12.85
CA ASN A 107 1.65 -12.98 11.41
C ASN A 107 0.56 -12.02 10.88
N VAL A 108 0.46 -10.81 11.45
CA VAL A 108 -0.36 -9.71 10.87
C VAL A 108 0.12 -9.24 9.50
N PHE A 109 1.33 -9.58 9.08
CA PHE A 109 1.88 -9.19 7.78
C PHE A 109 1.42 -10.06 6.61
N GLN A 110 0.70 -11.14 6.90
CA GLN A 110 0.14 -12.06 5.91
C GLN A 110 -1.27 -12.46 6.32
N GLY A 111 -2.11 -12.80 5.36
CA GLY A 111 -3.47 -13.28 5.62
C GLY A 111 -4.49 -12.68 4.68
N LYS A 112 -5.77 -12.79 5.05
CA LYS A 112 -6.90 -12.36 4.22
C LYS A 112 -7.68 -11.27 4.93
N ILE A 113 -8.15 -10.30 4.16
CA ILE A 113 -9.08 -9.26 4.61
C ILE A 113 -10.28 -9.18 3.66
N PRO A 114 -11.50 -8.95 4.17
CA PRO A 114 -12.67 -8.81 3.31
C PRO A 114 -12.57 -7.53 2.47
N LEU A 115 -12.76 -7.64 1.16
CA LEU A 115 -12.87 -6.50 0.23
C LEU A 115 -14.34 -6.10 0.15
N GLN A 116 -14.80 -5.21 1.03
CA GLN A 116 -16.16 -4.68 1.00
C GLN A 116 -16.19 -3.32 0.30
N LYS A 117 -17.19 -3.10 -0.57
CA LYS A 117 -17.49 -1.75 -1.10
C LYS A 117 -17.95 -0.84 0.04
N GLY A 118 -17.23 0.25 0.27
CA GLY A 118 -17.58 1.27 1.27
C GLY A 118 -17.20 0.88 2.70
N ARG A 119 -15.94 0.48 2.94
CA ARG A 119 -15.41 0.39 4.30
C ARG A 119 -15.49 1.76 4.96
N LYS A 120 -16.58 2.02 5.68
CA LYS A 120 -16.57 3.05 6.72
C LYS A 120 -15.44 2.69 7.67
N LEU A 121 -14.37 3.49 7.71
CA LEU A 121 -13.41 3.46 8.81
C LEU A 121 -14.23 3.40 10.09
N THR A 122 -14.25 2.23 10.74
CA THR A 122 -14.93 2.10 12.02
C THR A 122 -14.14 2.99 12.97
N ARG A 123 -14.70 4.15 13.30
CA ARG A 123 -14.17 5.03 14.33
C ARG A 123 -13.81 4.15 15.52
N TRP A 124 -12.52 4.04 15.84
CA TRP A 124 -12.01 3.22 16.94
C TRP A 124 -12.84 3.54 18.19
N LYS A 125 -13.67 2.59 18.63
CA LYS A 125 -14.64 2.80 19.74
C LYS A 125 -14.01 2.60 21.12
N GLY A 126 -12.69 2.76 21.22
CA GLY A 126 -11.92 2.42 22.41
C GLY A 126 -11.80 0.90 22.58
N ALA A 127 -10.64 0.48 23.06
CA ALA A 127 -10.37 -0.92 23.34
C ALA A 127 -11.33 -1.44 24.42
N LYS A 128 -12.16 -2.44 24.08
CA LYS A 128 -12.53 -3.43 25.09
C LYS A 128 -11.24 -4.15 25.51
N PRO A 129 -11.03 -4.44 26.80
CA PRO A 129 -9.81 -5.10 27.25
C PRO A 129 -9.60 -6.38 26.44
N VAL A 130 -8.47 -6.43 25.74
CA VAL A 130 -8.09 -7.51 24.84
C VAL A 130 -7.78 -8.73 25.69
N GLN A 131 -8.81 -9.54 25.98
CA GLN A 131 -8.68 -10.80 26.72
C GLN A 131 -8.78 -12.04 25.82
N ASN A 132 -8.91 -11.87 24.51
CA ASN A 132 -8.70 -12.91 23.52
C ASN A 132 -8.52 -12.24 22.16
N ILE A 133 -7.33 -12.34 21.58
CA ILE A 133 -7.05 -11.81 20.24
C ILE A 133 -7.66 -12.81 19.25
N GLY A 134 -8.96 -12.68 18.99
CA GLY A 134 -9.63 -13.48 17.96
C GLY A 134 -9.28 -13.01 16.55
N ALA A 135 -9.59 -13.83 15.54
CA ALA A 135 -9.38 -13.55 14.12
C ALA A 135 -9.90 -12.18 13.64
N SER A 136 -10.90 -11.60 14.34
CA SER A 136 -11.43 -10.26 14.06
C SER A 136 -10.41 -9.14 14.27
N VAL A 137 -9.61 -9.19 15.35
CA VAL A 137 -8.63 -8.14 15.66
C VAL A 137 -7.48 -8.18 14.66
N GLU A 138 -7.01 -9.36 14.28
CA GLU A 138 -5.95 -9.48 13.27
C GLU A 138 -6.37 -8.92 11.91
N SER A 139 -7.62 -9.15 11.50
CA SER A 139 -8.16 -8.60 10.25
C SER A 139 -8.28 -7.06 10.29
N GLU A 140 -8.61 -6.49 11.45
CA GLU A 140 -8.63 -5.03 11.66
C GLU A 140 -7.22 -4.45 11.61
N LEU A 141 -6.24 -5.11 12.25
CA LEU A 141 -4.83 -4.71 12.21
C LEU A 141 -4.26 -4.80 10.78
N ARG A 142 -4.55 -5.89 10.04
CA ARG A 142 -4.18 -6.01 8.61
C ARG A 142 -4.76 -4.88 7.77
N SER A 143 -6.01 -4.50 8.06
CA SER A 143 -6.69 -3.39 7.38
C SER A 143 -6.02 -2.06 7.69
N LEU A 144 -5.66 -1.82 8.95
CA LEU A 144 -4.92 -0.61 9.35
C LEU A 144 -3.55 -0.54 8.68
N LEU A 145 -2.81 -1.65 8.65
CA LEU A 145 -1.50 -1.73 7.99
C LEU A 145 -1.60 -1.53 6.47
N LEU A 146 -2.69 -1.99 5.84
CA LEU A 146 -3.01 -1.70 4.44
C LEU A 146 -3.25 -0.20 4.23
N ASP A 147 -4.09 0.42 5.06
CA ASP A 147 -4.41 1.85 4.96
C ASP A 147 -3.16 2.75 5.16
N MET A 148 -2.19 2.27 5.94
CA MET A 148 -0.90 2.93 6.18
C MET A 148 0.14 2.72 5.07
N GLY A 149 -0.13 1.85 4.09
CA GLY A 149 0.85 1.51 3.05
C GLY A 149 2.00 0.62 3.52
N ILE A 150 1.85 -0.05 4.66
CA ILE A 150 2.77 -1.09 5.16
C ILE A 150 2.45 -2.43 4.48
N LEU A 151 1.17 -2.70 4.23
CA LEU A 151 0.69 -3.85 3.47
C LEU A 151 0.02 -3.42 2.17
N THR A 152 -0.17 -4.39 1.28
CA THR A 152 -0.91 -4.23 0.04
C THR A 152 -1.69 -5.49 -0.33
N ILE A 153 -2.69 -5.38 -1.19
CA ILE A 153 -3.37 -6.53 -1.80
C ILE A 153 -2.46 -7.15 -2.87
N ILE A 154 -1.99 -8.37 -2.62
CA ILE A 154 -1.15 -9.13 -3.56
C ILE A 154 -1.96 -10.10 -4.43
N ASP A 155 -3.11 -10.54 -3.94
CA ASP A 155 -4.04 -11.38 -4.68
C ASP A 155 -5.47 -11.26 -4.15
N VAL A 156 -6.45 -11.75 -4.90
CA VAL A 156 -7.86 -11.76 -4.48
C VAL A 156 -8.46 -13.13 -4.72
N GLU A 157 -9.02 -13.70 -3.66
CA GLU A 157 -9.81 -14.91 -3.72
C GLU A 157 -11.29 -14.59 -3.63
N THR A 158 -12.12 -15.41 -4.27
CA THR A 158 -13.58 -15.33 -4.12
C THR A 158 -14.04 -16.58 -3.38
N ASP A 159 -14.74 -16.37 -2.27
CA ASP A 159 -15.35 -17.45 -1.52
C ASP A 159 -16.43 -18.14 -2.40
N PRO A 160 -16.34 -19.45 -2.64
CA PRO A 160 -17.23 -20.15 -3.58
C PRO A 160 -18.67 -20.28 -3.07
N GLU A 161 -18.89 -20.20 -1.75
CA GLU A 161 -20.22 -20.34 -1.15
C GLU A 161 -20.93 -19.00 -1.02
N THR A 162 -20.19 -17.97 -0.60
CA THR A 162 -20.75 -16.65 -0.29
C THR A 162 -20.54 -15.62 -1.40
N LEU A 163 -19.71 -15.93 -2.41
CA LEU A 163 -19.27 -15.04 -3.49
C LEU A 163 -18.56 -13.76 -2.99
N ASN A 164 -18.17 -13.72 -1.72
CA ASN A 164 -17.45 -12.60 -1.14
C ASN A 164 -15.99 -12.60 -1.60
N LYS A 165 -15.48 -11.40 -1.91
CA LYS A 165 -14.07 -11.21 -2.28
C LYS A 165 -13.20 -11.01 -1.03
N MET A 166 -12.12 -11.77 -0.94
CA MET A 166 -11.12 -11.71 0.11
C MET A 166 -9.78 -11.30 -0.50
N GLY A 167 -9.23 -10.18 -0.06
CA GLY A 167 -7.91 -9.71 -0.47
C GLY A 167 -6.85 -10.41 0.36
N ILE A 168 -5.88 -11.04 -0.30
CA ILE A 168 -4.67 -11.56 0.32
C ILE A 168 -3.70 -10.39 0.47
N VAL A 169 -3.24 -10.15 1.71
CA VAL A 169 -2.29 -9.06 2.00
C VAL A 169 -0.85 -9.55 2.04
N GLY A 170 0.07 -8.66 1.66
CA GLY A 170 1.51 -8.85 1.78
C GLY A 170 2.28 -7.54 1.73
N ILE A 171 3.61 -7.64 1.77
CA ILE A 171 4.53 -6.49 1.67
C ILE A 171 4.57 -6.01 0.20
N PRO A 172 4.49 -4.70 -0.06
CA PRO A 172 4.33 -4.18 -1.42
C PRO A 172 5.56 -4.32 -2.32
N ASN A 173 6.76 -4.13 -1.78
CA ASN A 173 7.98 -4.09 -2.58
C ASN A 173 9.22 -4.30 -1.69
N ARG A 174 10.41 -4.18 -2.29
CA ARG A 174 11.69 -4.37 -1.57
C ARG A 174 12.05 -3.25 -0.60
N ASP A 175 11.50 -2.04 -0.77
CA ASP A 175 11.79 -0.90 0.11
C ASP A 175 11.13 -1.11 1.48
N VAL A 176 9.90 -1.65 1.48
CA VAL A 176 9.11 -1.90 2.69
C VAL A 176 9.40 -3.29 3.32
N ARG A 177 10.26 -4.11 2.71
CA ARG A 177 10.54 -5.49 3.13
C ARG A 177 11.43 -5.62 4.36
#